data_AF-A0A8T2ZVM2-F1
#
_entry.id   AF-A0A8T2ZVM2-F1
#
_cell.length_a   1.000
_cell.length_b   1.000
_cell.length_c   1.000
_cell.angle_alpha   90.00
_cell.angle_beta   90.00
_cell.angle_gamma   90.00
#
_symmetry.space_group_name_H-M   'P 1'
#
loop_
_entity.id
_entity.type
_entity.pdbx_description
1 polymer ?
#
loop_
_entity_poly.entity_id
_entity_poly.type
_entity_poly.pdbx_seq_one_letter_code
_entity_poly.pdbx_strand_id
1 'polypeptide(L)'
;MQFPIPFVTSLHSLGYVGYILQDHLGEVVFVDLPEPDGSVSQGKSFGAVESVKATSDINSPISGEIVEVNTQLSETPGLINKSPYEEGWMIKVKPSNPSEIESLLGPKEYTKLCEEEDH
;
A
#
# COMPACT_ATOMS: atom_id res chain seq x y z
N MET A 1 -4.17 -16.11 -4.29
CA MET A 1 -4.70 -15.77 -2.95
C MET A 1 -5.07 -14.31 -3.00
N GLN A 2 -6.31 -13.98 -2.66
CA GLN A 2 -6.77 -12.59 -2.60
C GLN A 2 -6.29 -12.04 -1.25
N PHE A 3 -5.39 -11.05 -1.26
CA PHE A 3 -4.96 -10.37 -0.04
C PHE A 3 -6.08 -9.39 0.41
N PRO A 4 -6.24 -9.13 1.73
CA PRO A 4 -7.25 -8.23 2.26
C PRO A 4 -7.06 -6.82 1.74
N ILE A 5 -8.16 -6.07 1.81
CA ILE A 5 -8.33 -4.73 1.26
C ILE A 5 -7.22 -3.80 1.81
N PRO A 6 -6.52 -3.01 0.98
CA PRO A 6 -5.49 -2.10 1.45
C PRO A 6 -6.07 -1.02 2.38
N PHE A 7 -5.35 -0.72 3.46
CA PHE A 7 -5.68 0.34 4.42
C PHE A 7 -4.89 1.62 4.14
N VAL A 8 -5.47 2.79 4.46
CA VAL A 8 -4.85 4.11 4.28
C VAL A 8 -4.62 4.78 5.62
N THR A 9 -3.37 5.13 5.94
CA THR A 9 -3.10 6.06 7.05
C THR A 9 -3.23 7.49 6.52
N SER A 10 -4.10 8.27 7.15
CA SER A 10 -4.32 9.68 6.82
C SER A 10 -3.42 10.55 7.69
N LEU A 11 -2.44 11.23 7.09
CA LEU A 11 -1.76 12.36 7.71
C LEU A 11 -2.02 13.60 6.83
N HIS A 12 -3.00 14.41 7.22
CA HIS A 12 -3.20 15.78 6.75
C HIS A 12 -3.39 15.97 5.22
N SER A 13 -4.46 15.42 4.63
CA SER A 13 -4.87 15.62 3.21
C SER A 13 -4.06 14.89 2.14
N LEU A 14 -3.09 14.06 2.55
CA LEU A 14 -2.41 13.08 1.71
C LEU A 14 -2.67 11.68 2.27
N GLY A 15 -3.23 10.79 1.44
CA GLY A 15 -3.44 9.40 1.81
C GLY A 15 -2.16 8.60 1.59
N TYR A 16 -1.66 7.93 2.62
CA TYR A 16 -0.61 6.92 2.51
C TYR A 16 -1.27 5.58 2.24
N VAL A 17 -0.98 4.96 1.10
CA VAL A 17 -1.46 3.60 0.80
C VAL A 17 -0.48 2.61 1.40
N GLY A 18 -0.90 1.87 2.43
CA GLY A 18 -0.03 0.95 3.14
C GLY A 18 -0.78 -0.23 3.73
N TYR A 19 -0.89 -1.32 2.96
CA TYR A 19 -0.69 -2.66 3.51
C TYR A 19 -0.40 -3.68 2.42
N ILE A 20 0.58 -4.54 2.71
CA ILE A 20 0.86 -5.79 2.03
C ILE A 20 0.90 -6.82 3.16
N LEU A 21 0.16 -7.94 3.06
CA LEU A 21 0.19 -9.03 4.04
C LEU A 21 1.63 -9.58 4.16
N GLN A 22 2.40 -9.01 5.09
CA GLN A 22 3.82 -9.33 5.25
C GLN A 22 4.02 -10.81 5.60
N ASP A 23 3.12 -11.39 6.40
CA ASP A 23 3.25 -12.75 6.90
C ASP A 23 3.16 -13.82 5.80
N HIS A 24 2.47 -13.52 4.70
CA HIS A 24 2.34 -14.45 3.57
C HIS A 24 3.46 -14.30 2.53
N LEU A 25 3.99 -13.09 2.33
CA LEU A 25 5.04 -12.82 1.35
C LEU A 25 6.43 -13.21 1.89
N GLY A 26 6.71 -13.01 3.17
CA GLY A 26 8.06 -13.16 3.71
C GLY A 26 8.94 -11.95 3.37
N GLU A 27 10.26 -12.16 3.29
CA GLU A 27 11.22 -11.07 3.06
C GLU A 27 11.07 -10.48 1.65
N VAL A 28 10.76 -9.18 1.58
CA VAL A 28 10.62 -8.44 0.33
C VAL A 28 12.02 -8.13 -0.20
N VAL A 29 12.27 -8.54 -1.44
CA VAL A 29 13.55 -8.41 -2.12
C VAL A 29 13.52 -7.41 -3.27
N PHE A 30 12.33 -7.06 -3.75
CA PHE A 30 12.17 -6.10 -4.83
C PHE A 30 10.79 -5.40 -4.78
N VAL A 31 10.77 -4.14 -5.19
CA VAL A 31 9.57 -3.30 -5.24
C VAL A 31 9.58 -2.54 -6.57
N ASP A 32 8.53 -2.74 -7.35
CA ASP A 32 8.24 -2.00 -8.57
C ASP A 32 7.20 -0.92 -8.27
N LEU A 33 7.60 0.34 -8.42
CA LEU A 33 6.75 1.50 -8.15
C LEU A 33 6.59 2.34 -9.42
N PRO A 34 5.44 3.00 -9.57
CA PRO A 34 5.17 3.86 -10.71
C PRO A 34 6.07 5.10 -10.69
N GLU A 35 6.14 5.80 -11.83
CA GLU A 35 6.79 7.11 -11.88
C GLU A 35 6.01 8.15 -11.07
N PRO A 36 6.71 9.13 -10.46
CA PRO A 36 6.06 10.29 -9.86
C PRO A 36 5.23 11.06 -10.91
N ASP A 37 4.24 11.83 -10.45
CA ASP A 37 3.28 12.57 -11.29
C ASP A 37 2.36 11.67 -12.15
N GLY A 38 2.38 10.36 -11.91
CA GLY A 38 1.42 9.41 -12.48
C GLY A 38 0.02 9.53 -11.86
N SER A 39 -0.92 8.73 -12.38
CA SER A 39 -2.26 8.60 -11.79
C SER A 39 -2.57 7.15 -11.45
N VAL A 40 -3.33 6.97 -10.37
CA VAL A 40 -3.84 5.67 -9.93
C VAL A 40 -5.36 5.64 -10.00
N SER A 41 -5.92 4.44 -10.14
CA SER A 41 -7.35 4.21 -10.12
C SER A 41 -7.70 3.18 -9.05
N GLN A 42 -8.79 3.40 -8.33
CA GLN A 42 -9.28 2.47 -7.34
C GLN A 42 -9.41 1.05 -7.90
N GLY A 43 -8.89 0.07 -7.16
CA GLY A 43 -8.91 -1.35 -7.49
C GLY A 43 -7.95 -1.77 -8.61
N LYS A 44 -7.20 -0.84 -9.21
CA LYS A 44 -6.19 -1.16 -10.23
C LYS A 44 -4.79 -1.22 -9.65
N SER A 45 -3.98 -2.11 -10.21
CA SER A 45 -2.56 -2.20 -9.86
C SER A 45 -1.82 -0.94 -10.28
N PHE A 46 -0.96 -0.45 -9.39
CA PHE A 46 -0.03 0.65 -9.64
C PHE A 46 1.45 0.20 -9.60
N GLY A 47 1.72 -1.00 -9.10
CA GLY A 47 3.07 -1.51 -8.88
C GLY A 47 3.03 -2.96 -8.40
N ALA A 48 4.19 -3.53 -8.09
CA ALA A 48 4.31 -4.90 -7.62
C ALA A 48 5.38 -5.02 -6.53
N VAL A 49 5.20 -5.96 -5.60
CA VAL A 49 6.25 -6.41 -4.69
C VAL A 49 6.65 -7.83 -5.00
N GLU A 50 7.93 -8.10 -4.86
CA GLU A 50 8.48 -9.44 -4.94
C GLU A 50 9.22 -9.78 -3.66
N SER A 51 8.95 -10.99 -3.20
CA SER A 51 9.55 -11.60 -2.03
C SER A 51 10.22 -12.91 -2.44
N VAL A 52 10.96 -13.50 -1.51
CA VAL A 52 11.54 -14.85 -1.71
C VAL A 52 10.49 -15.95 -1.92
N LYS A 53 9.20 -15.69 -1.65
CA LYS A 53 8.12 -16.68 -1.76
C LYS A 53 7.17 -16.41 -2.93
N ALA A 54 6.92 -15.14 -3.24
CA ALA A 54 5.89 -14.75 -4.21
C ALA A 54 6.09 -13.33 -4.74
N THR A 55 5.52 -13.10 -5.91
CA THR A 55 5.29 -11.77 -6.49
C THR A 55 3.81 -11.42 -6.33
N SER A 56 3.51 -10.17 -5.99
CA SER A 56 2.13 -9.71 -5.80
C SER A 56 1.95 -8.29 -6.30
N ASP A 57 0.89 -8.09 -7.08
CA ASP A 57 0.46 -6.77 -7.54
C ASP A 57 -0.10 -5.94 -6.39
N ILE A 58 0.13 -4.63 -6.45
CA ILE A 58 -0.31 -3.67 -5.44
C ILE A 58 -1.41 -2.81 -6.04
N ASN A 59 -2.63 -3.00 -5.56
CA ASN A 59 -3.79 -2.26 -6.05
C ASN A 59 -4.00 -0.97 -5.26
N SER A 60 -4.38 0.10 -5.95
CA SER A 60 -4.69 1.36 -5.29
C SER A 60 -6.06 1.29 -4.61
N PRO A 61 -6.20 1.67 -3.32
CA PRO A 61 -7.49 1.77 -2.65
C PRO A 61 -8.36 2.91 -3.16
N ILE A 62 -7.74 3.92 -3.79
CA ILE A 62 -8.39 5.15 -4.25
C ILE A 62 -7.89 5.56 -5.63
N SER A 63 -8.67 6.39 -6.30
CA SER A 63 -8.29 7.07 -7.52
C SER A 63 -7.65 8.42 -7.18
N GLY A 64 -6.62 8.81 -7.93
CA GLY A 64 -5.94 10.07 -7.66
C GLY A 64 -4.62 10.26 -8.42
N GLU A 65 -3.96 11.35 -8.10
CA GLU A 65 -2.65 11.74 -8.64
C GLU A 65 -1.55 11.37 -7.66
N ILE A 66 -0.48 10.76 -8.15
CA ILE A 66 0.68 10.40 -7.34
C ILE A 66 1.51 11.67 -7.13
N VAL A 67 1.59 12.11 -5.87
CA VAL A 67 2.37 13.30 -5.51
C VAL A 67 3.78 12.98 -5.04
N GLU A 68 4.02 11.72 -4.64
CA GLU A 68 5.30 11.27 -4.11
C GLU A 68 5.42 9.76 -4.23
N VAL A 69 6.62 9.29 -4.56
CA VAL A 69 6.98 7.87 -4.64
C VAL A 69 8.19 7.65 -3.75
N ASN A 70 8.18 6.59 -2.93
CA ASN A 70 9.29 6.28 -2.06
C ASN A 70 10.42 5.58 -2.82
N THR A 71 11.32 6.38 -3.36
CA THR A 71 12.48 5.88 -4.12
C THR A 71 13.46 5.07 -3.26
N GLN A 72 13.41 5.19 -1.92
CA GLN A 72 14.28 4.44 -1.02
C GLN A 72 14.01 2.93 -1.06
N LEU A 73 12.80 2.52 -1.45
CA LEU A 73 12.41 1.11 -1.56
C LEU A 73 13.15 0.38 -2.69
N SER A 74 13.68 1.11 -3.68
CA SER A 74 14.51 0.53 -4.73
C SER A 74 15.87 0.04 -4.20
N GLU A 75 16.41 0.71 -3.18
CA GLU A 75 17.69 0.35 -2.55
C GLU A 75 17.49 -0.52 -1.30
N THR A 76 16.42 -0.27 -0.56
CA THR A 76 16.12 -0.93 0.72
C THR A 76 14.69 -1.49 0.74
N PRO A 77 14.38 -2.52 -0.07
CA PRO A 77 13.05 -3.11 -0.16
C PRO A 77 12.54 -3.70 1.17
N GLY A 78 13.46 -4.15 2.04
CA GLY A 78 13.15 -4.67 3.37
C GLY A 78 12.54 -3.64 4.34
N LEU A 79 12.49 -2.34 4.00
CA LEU A 79 11.73 -1.34 4.75
C LEU A 79 10.23 -1.64 4.74
N ILE A 80 9.71 -2.27 3.67
CA ILE A 80 8.32 -2.72 3.62
C ILE A 80 8.02 -3.67 4.77
N ASN A 81 8.97 -4.56 5.13
CA ASN A 81 8.82 -5.46 6.28
C ASN A 81 9.06 -4.75 7.62
N LYS A 82 10.15 -3.98 7.74
CA LYS A 82 10.61 -3.44 9.04
C LYS A 82 9.79 -2.27 9.55
N SER A 83 9.27 -1.43 8.65
CA SER A 83 8.69 -0.14 9.00
C SER A 83 7.55 0.23 8.05
N PRO A 84 6.53 -0.63 7.88
CA PRO A 84 5.51 -0.49 6.84
C PRO A 84 4.74 0.85 6.86
N TYR A 85 4.63 1.48 8.04
CA TYR A 85 3.87 2.72 8.24
C TYR A 85 4.73 3.99 8.25
N GLU A 86 6.04 3.87 8.46
CA GLU A 86 6.93 5.05 8.60
C GLU A 86 7.89 5.13 7.41
N GLU A 87 8.79 4.17 7.23
CA GLU A 87 9.81 4.20 6.16
C GLU A 87 9.44 3.33 4.95
N GLY A 88 8.49 2.41 5.12
CA GLY A 88 8.04 1.43 4.13
C GLY A 88 6.83 1.87 3.29
N TRP A 89 6.42 3.14 3.37
CA TRP A 89 5.36 3.67 2.52
C TRP A 89 5.77 3.63 1.04
N MET A 90 4.81 3.41 0.13
CA MET A 90 5.11 3.22 -1.30
C MET A 90 4.87 4.47 -2.13
N ILE A 91 3.64 5.00 -2.07
CA ILE A 91 3.20 6.18 -2.80
C ILE A 91 2.34 7.06 -1.91
N LYS A 92 2.37 8.37 -2.16
CA LYS A 92 1.41 9.33 -1.63
C LYS A 92 0.51 9.76 -2.78
N VAL A 93 -0.79 9.71 -2.54
CA VAL A 93 -1.80 10.01 -3.55
C VAL A 93 -2.63 11.19 -3.09
N LYS A 94 -2.81 12.17 -3.97
CA LYS A 94 -3.84 13.19 -3.86
C LYS A 94 -5.15 12.62 -4.39
N PRO A 95 -6.14 12.38 -3.51
CA PRO A 95 -7.39 11.73 -3.91
C PRO A 95 -8.15 12.60 -4.92
N SER A 96 -8.64 12.00 -6.01
CA SER A 96 -9.53 12.67 -6.95
C SER A 96 -11.00 12.60 -6.52
N ASN A 97 -11.35 11.62 -5.68
CA ASN A 97 -12.70 11.40 -5.18
C ASN A 97 -12.71 11.19 -3.65
N PRO A 98 -13.20 12.17 -2.86
CA PRO A 98 -13.26 12.06 -1.40
C PRO A 98 -14.12 10.91 -0.88
N SER A 99 -15.18 10.52 -1.60
CA SER A 99 -16.07 9.43 -1.18
C SER A 99 -15.38 8.06 -1.18
N GLU A 100 -14.33 7.89 -1.97
CA GLU A 100 -13.51 6.66 -1.95
C GLU A 100 -12.70 6.56 -0.66
N ILE A 101 -12.34 7.69 -0.03
CA ILE A 101 -11.66 7.72 1.27
C ILE A 101 -12.61 7.31 2.39
N GLU A 102 -13.88 7.74 2.33
CA GLU A 102 -14.90 7.36 3.31
C GLU A 102 -15.22 5.86 3.29
N SER A 103 -14.92 5.19 2.17
CA SER A 103 -15.10 3.74 2.02
C SER A 103 -13.92 2.93 2.57
N LEU A 104 -12.84 3.60 3.00
CA LEU A 104 -11.67 2.94 3.60
C LEU A 104 -11.92 2.67 5.07
N LEU A 105 -11.47 1.51 5.52
CA LEU A 105 -11.45 1.18 6.94
C LEU A 105 -10.53 2.16 7.65
N GLY A 106 -10.82 2.49 8.91
CA GLY A 106 -9.92 3.16 9.83
C GLY A 106 -8.90 2.19 10.44
N PRO A 107 -7.85 2.69 11.14
CA PRO A 107 -6.78 1.84 11.67
C PRO A 107 -7.30 0.70 12.55
N LYS A 108 -8.29 1.01 13.40
CA LYS A 108 -8.90 0.06 14.33
C LYS A 108 -9.76 -1.00 13.64
N GLU A 109 -10.51 -0.59 12.63
CA GLU A 109 -11.38 -1.50 11.85
C GLU A 109 -10.51 -2.43 11.01
N TYR A 110 -9.39 -1.93 10.50
CA TYR A 110 -8.43 -2.74 9.78
C TYR A 110 -7.72 -3.77 10.65
N THR A 111 -7.19 -3.37 11.82
CA THR A 111 -6.58 -4.31 12.78
C THR A 111 -7.52 -5.44 13.13
N LYS A 112 -8.80 -5.10 13.37
CA LYS A 112 -9.83 -6.09 13.68
C LYS A 112 -10.08 -7.05 12.52
N LEU A 113 -10.12 -6.56 11.27
CA LEU A 113 -10.28 -7.41 10.10
C LEU A 113 -9.12 -8.41 9.97
N CYS A 114 -7.88 -7.96 10.19
CA CYS A 114 -6.71 -8.85 10.15
C CYS A 114 -6.77 -9.93 11.24
N GLU A 115 -7.13 -9.55 12.47
CA GLU A 115 -7.31 -10.52 13.58
C GLU A 115 -8.44 -11.52 13.31
N GLU A 116 -9.47 -11.14 12.55
CA GLU A 116 -10.57 -12.02 12.14
C GLU A 116 -10.22 -12.95 10.97
N GLU A 117 -9.31 -12.55 10.06
CA GLU A 117 -8.86 -13.40 8.95
C GLU A 117 -7.79 -14.43 9.35
N ASP A 118 -7.07 -14.21 10.45
CA ASP A 118 -6.08 -15.15 11.01
C ASP A 118 -6.71 -16.32 11.81
N HIS A 119 -8.06 -16.35 11.93
CA HIS A 119 -8.84 -17.37 12.65
C HIS A 119 -9.63 -18.30 11.71
#